data_AF-A0A352RYP0-F1
#
_entry.id   AF-A0A352RYP0-F1
#
_cell.length_a   1.000
_cell.length_b   1.000
_cell.length_c   1.000
_cell.angle_alpha   90.00
_cell.angle_beta   90.00
_cell.angle_gamma   90.00
#
_symmetry.space_group_name_H-M   'P 1'
#
loop_
_entity.id
_entity.type
_entity.pdbx_description
1 polymer ?
#
loop_
_entity_poly.entity_id
_entity_poly.type
_entity_poly.pdbx_seq_one_letter_code
_entity_poly.pdbx_strand_id
1 'polypeptide(L)'
;TMQIWLDALVMEHNAGRLDAVTAASAKLLSTELENRVIDDCLQLHGGSGYMDEYRISRMYRDARVSRIFAGASEIMLEIISRSLGLTEKMD
;
A
#
# COMPACT_ATOMS: atom_id res chain seq x y z
N THR A 1 -9.96 12.14 -4.01
CA THR A 1 -8.89 11.82 -3.04
C THR A 1 -8.64 10.31 -3.06
N MET A 2 -7.55 9.81 -2.45
CA MET A 2 -7.21 8.37 -2.42
C MET A 2 -8.39 7.48 -2.00
N GLN A 3 -9.12 7.90 -0.97
CA GLN A 3 -10.30 7.18 -0.47
C GLN A 3 -11.39 7.02 -1.54
N ILE A 4 -11.78 8.10 -2.22
CA ILE A 4 -12.79 8.05 -3.29
C ILE A 4 -12.37 7.08 -4.41
N TRP A 5 -11.07 7.06 -4.74
CA TRP A 5 -10.56 6.14 -5.76
C TRP A 5 -10.64 4.69 -5.30
N LEU A 6 -10.19 4.36 -4.08
CA LEU A 6 -10.32 3.02 -3.51
C LEU A 6 -11.79 2.56 -3.45
N ASP A 7 -12.70 3.42 -3.02
CA ASP A 7 -14.14 3.12 -2.97
C ASP A 7 -14.69 2.78 -4.36
N ALA A 8 -14.28 3.53 -5.40
CA ALA A 8 -14.65 3.21 -6.78
C ALA A 8 -14.08 1.86 -7.23
N LEU A 9 -12.85 1.51 -6.86
CA LEU A 9 -12.26 0.22 -7.21
C LEU A 9 -12.96 -0.97 -6.54
N VAL A 10 -13.46 -0.79 -5.31
CA VAL A 10 -14.30 -1.81 -4.65
C VAL A 10 -15.58 -2.05 -5.47
N MET A 11 -16.21 -0.99 -5.98
CA MET A 11 -17.38 -1.12 -6.84
C MET A 11 -17.08 -1.83 -8.17
N GLU A 12 -15.93 -1.53 -8.79
CA GLU A 12 -15.48 -2.22 -10.01
C GLU A 12 -15.14 -3.71 -9.74
N HIS A 13 -14.54 -4.01 -8.60
CA HIS A 13 -14.26 -5.39 -8.18
C HIS A 13 -15.54 -6.19 -8.00
N ASN A 14 -16.53 -5.63 -7.29
CA ASN A 14 -17.83 -6.25 -7.09
C ASN A 14 -18.56 -6.51 -8.41
N ALA A 15 -18.33 -5.67 -9.42
CA ALA A 15 -18.87 -5.85 -10.75
C ALA A 15 -18.03 -6.79 -11.65
N GLY A 16 -16.93 -7.36 -11.15
CA GLY A 16 -16.02 -8.23 -11.90
C GLY A 16 -15.21 -7.51 -12.99
N ARG A 17 -15.09 -6.18 -12.91
CA ARG A 17 -14.42 -5.34 -13.92
C ARG A 17 -13.07 -4.80 -13.49
N LEU A 18 -12.67 -4.99 -12.24
CA LEU A 18 -11.36 -4.55 -11.76
C LEU A 18 -10.24 -5.40 -12.39
N ASP A 19 -9.39 -4.76 -13.17
CA ASP A 19 -8.21 -5.40 -13.73
C ASP A 19 -7.06 -5.51 -12.71
N ALA A 20 -6.14 -6.44 -12.96
CA ALA A 20 -5.04 -6.74 -12.04
C ALA A 20 -4.02 -5.60 -11.91
N VAL A 21 -3.82 -4.79 -12.96
CA VAL A 21 -2.84 -3.68 -12.96
C VAL A 21 -3.36 -2.54 -12.10
N THR A 22 -4.64 -2.21 -12.22
CA THR A 22 -5.30 -1.21 -11.38
C THR A 22 -5.35 -1.66 -9.92
N ALA A 23 -5.64 -2.94 -9.66
CA ALA A 23 -5.60 -3.50 -8.31
C ALA A 23 -4.19 -3.44 -7.69
N ALA A 24 -3.15 -3.81 -8.45
CA ALA A 24 -1.75 -3.72 -8.01
C ALA A 24 -1.35 -2.27 -7.71
N SER A 25 -1.76 -1.33 -8.57
CA SER A 25 -1.54 0.11 -8.37
C SER A 25 -2.21 0.62 -7.10
N ALA A 26 -3.45 0.18 -6.83
CA ALA A 26 -4.18 0.56 -5.63
C ALA A 26 -3.50 0.09 -4.36
N LYS A 27 -3.07 -1.18 -4.33
CA LYS A 27 -2.32 -1.74 -3.21
C LYS A 27 -1.00 -1.02 -2.98
N LEU A 28 -0.21 -0.79 -4.03
CA LEU A 28 1.06 -0.07 -3.93
C LEU A 28 0.84 1.33 -3.34
N LEU A 29 -0.02 2.14 -3.96
CA LEU A 29 -0.17 3.54 -3.56
C LEU A 29 -0.78 3.70 -2.17
N SER A 30 -1.77 2.88 -1.81
CA SER A 30 -2.42 2.96 -0.50
C SER A 30 -1.49 2.56 0.65
N THR A 31 -0.68 1.51 0.47
CA THR A 31 0.23 1.01 1.51
C THR A 31 1.49 1.86 1.67
N GLU A 32 2.00 2.47 0.60
CA GLU A 32 3.05 3.49 0.69
C GLU A 32 2.55 4.76 1.39
N LEU A 33 1.30 5.16 1.12
CA LEU A 33 0.68 6.29 1.81
C LEU A 33 0.49 6.00 3.30
N GLU A 34 -0.02 4.81 3.67
CA GLU A 34 -0.16 4.37 5.05
C GLU A 34 1.17 4.47 5.80
N ASN A 35 2.24 3.91 5.23
CA ASN A 35 3.55 3.93 5.87
C ASN A 35 4.05 5.36 6.12
N ARG A 36 3.92 6.25 5.14
CA ARG A 36 4.35 7.65 5.26
C ARG A 36 3.58 8.37 6.37
N VAL A 37 2.25 8.25 6.36
CA VAL A 37 1.40 8.94 7.34
C VAL A 37 1.67 8.42 8.76
N ILE A 38 1.82 7.11 8.92
CA ILE A 38 2.08 6.52 10.24
C ILE A 38 3.48 6.88 10.75
N ASP A 39 4.48 6.96 9.88
CA ASP A 39 5.83 7.44 10.23
C ASP A 39 5.79 8.90 10.72
N ASP A 40 5.10 9.79 9.99
CA ASP A 40 4.89 11.18 10.41
C ASP A 40 4.15 11.26 11.76
N CYS A 41 3.12 10.43 11.95
CA CYS A 41 2.39 10.34 13.21
C CYS A 41 3.29 9.89 14.36
N LEU A 42 4.16 8.90 14.16
CA LEU A 42 5.13 8.46 15.17
C LEU A 42 6.10 9.60 15.52
N GLN A 43 6.62 10.29 14.51
CA GLN A 43 7.53 11.42 14.69
C GLN A 43 6.92 12.53 15.55
N LEU A 44 5.62 12.82 15.39
CA LEU A 44 4.89 13.80 16.21
C LEU A 44 4.80 13.41 17.70
N HIS A 45 4.86 12.12 18.02
CA HIS A 45 4.86 11.63 19.40
C HIS A 45 6.26 11.64 20.04
N GLY A 46 7.32 11.95 19.28
CA GLY A 46 8.70 11.93 19.75
C GLY A 46 9.11 10.58 20.34
N GLY A 47 9.97 10.60 21.36
CA GLY A 47 10.44 9.36 22.01
C GLY A 47 9.33 8.52 22.62
N SER A 48 8.24 9.14 23.06
CA SER A 48 7.05 8.43 23.58
C SER A 48 6.35 7.59 22.52
N GLY A 49 6.49 7.95 21.23
CA GLY A 49 5.94 7.17 20.11
C GLY A 49 6.51 5.76 19.99
N TYR A 50 7.65 5.45 20.65
CA TYR A 50 8.24 4.13 20.72
C TYR A 50 7.78 3.28 21.91
N MET A 51 7.02 3.86 22.85
CA MET A 51 6.56 3.14 24.04
C MET A 51 5.24 2.39 23.75
N ASP A 52 5.12 1.15 24.22
CA ASP A 52 3.97 0.27 23.91
C ASP A 52 2.64 0.77 24.53
N GLU A 53 2.70 1.70 25.50
CA GLU A 53 1.55 2.38 26.09
C GLU A 53 0.86 3.34 25.11
N TYR A 54 1.59 3.83 24.10
CA TYR A 54 1.02 4.68 23.06
C TYR A 54 0.67 3.85 21.84
N ARG A 55 -0.60 3.93 21.41
CA ARG A 55 -1.12 3.15 20.27
C ARG A 55 -0.31 3.30 18.98
N ILE A 56 0.34 4.44 18.77
CA ILE A 56 1.14 4.73 17.57
C ILE A 56 2.31 3.75 17.38
N SER A 57 2.91 3.25 18.46
CA SER A 57 4.03 2.28 18.39
C SER A 57 3.60 0.98 17.72
N ARG A 58 2.40 0.50 18.05
CA ARG A 58 1.78 -0.68 17.43
C ARG A 58 1.36 -0.40 16.00
N MET A 59 0.69 0.73 15.75
CA MET A 59 0.28 1.12 14.39
C MET A 59 1.48 1.23 13.44
N TYR A 60 2.62 1.75 13.91
CA TYR A 60 3.86 1.80 13.15
C TYR A 60 4.36 0.41 12.76
N ARG A 61 4.41 -0.53 13.72
CA ARG A 61 4.80 -1.92 13.44
C ARG A 61 3.83 -2.61 12.47
N ASP A 62 2.54 -2.40 12.66
CA ASP A 62 1.50 -3.01 11.82
C ASP A 62 1.58 -2.47 10.38
N ALA A 63 1.73 -1.14 10.19
CA ALA A 63 1.80 -0.52 8.88
C ALA A 63 2.96 -1.05 8.00
N ARG A 64 4.06 -1.51 8.61
CA ARG A 64 5.19 -2.09 7.86
C ARG A 64 4.79 -3.31 7.04
N VAL A 65 3.86 -4.12 7.55
CA VAL A 65 3.50 -5.40 6.95
C VAL A 65 2.65 -5.25 5.69
N SER A 66 1.90 -4.14 5.59
CA SER A 66 0.99 -3.87 4.47
C SER A 66 1.69 -3.85 3.11
N ARG A 67 2.97 -3.47 3.07
CA ARG A 67 3.80 -3.46 1.84
C ARG A 67 4.39 -4.81 1.48
N ILE A 68 4.17 -5.84 2.29
CA ILE A 68 4.79 -7.17 2.14
C ILE A 68 3.72 -8.23 1.87
N PHE A 69 2.61 -8.18 2.61
CA PHE A 69 1.54 -9.16 2.49
C PHE A 69 0.82 -9.06 1.14
N ALA A 70 0.38 -10.23 0.64
CA ALA A 70 -0.24 -10.37 -0.68
C ALA A 70 0.61 -9.73 -1.81
N GLY A 71 1.93 -9.94 -1.74
CA GLY A 71 2.94 -9.43 -2.68
C GLY A 71 3.68 -8.20 -2.13
N ALA A 72 4.99 -8.11 -2.32
CA ALA A 72 5.74 -6.93 -1.91
C ALA A 72 5.43 -5.72 -2.82
N SER A 73 5.77 -4.50 -2.39
CA SER A 73 5.70 -3.28 -3.24
C SER A 73 6.43 -3.49 -4.58
N GLU A 74 7.57 -4.18 -4.56
CA GLU A 74 8.36 -4.52 -5.75
C GLU A 74 7.60 -5.44 -6.72
N ILE A 75 6.79 -6.36 -6.21
CA ILE A 75 5.96 -7.24 -7.03
C ILE A 75 4.82 -6.43 -7.68
N MET A 76 4.23 -5.47 -6.96
CA MET A 76 3.23 -4.58 -7.57
C MET A 76 3.87 -3.74 -8.68
N LEU A 77 5.07 -3.21 -8.44
CA LEU A 77 5.85 -2.50 -9.45
C LEU A 77 6.18 -3.38 -10.66
N GLU A 78 6.50 -4.65 -10.47
CA GLU A 78 6.73 -5.58 -11.57
C GLU A 78 5.46 -5.78 -12.42
N ILE A 79 4.30 -6.00 -11.80
CA ILE A 79 3.01 -6.17 -12.50
C ILE A 79 2.69 -4.91 -13.33
N ILE A 80 2.86 -3.73 -12.74
CA ILE A 80 2.63 -2.45 -13.41
C ILE A 80 3.64 -2.26 -14.55
N SER A 81 4.92 -2.51 -14.30
CA SER A 81 5.99 -2.34 -15.31
C SER A 81 5.79 -3.25 -16.51
N ARG A 82 5.35 -4.49 -16.29
CA ARG A 82 5.02 -5.46 -17.34
C ARG A 82 3.87 -4.97 -18.22
N SER A 83 2.86 -4.34 -17.62
CA SER A 83 1.73 -3.75 -18.37
C SER A 83 2.15 -2.58 -19.26
N LEU A 84 3.24 -1.89 -18.91
CA LEU A 84 3.81 -0.78 -19.67
C LEU A 84 4.86 -1.21 -20.70
N GLY A 85 5.16 -2.51 -20.80
CA GLY A 85 6.22 -3.03 -21.67
C GLY A 85 7.63 -2.66 -21.23
N LEU A 86 7.83 -2.30 -19.95
CA LEU A 86 9.12 -1.86 -19.41
C LEU A 86 9.99 -3.01 -18.88
N THR A 87 9.45 -4.22 -18.82
CA THR A 87 10.16 -5.42 -18.37
C THR A 87 10.21 -6.43 -19.52
N GLU A 88 11.39 -6.99 -19.79
CA GLU A 88 11.53 -8.02 -20.81
C GLU A 88 10.77 -9.29 -20.40
N LYS A 89 10.28 -10.03 -21.40
CA LYS A 89 9.89 -11.42 -21.18
C LYS A 89 11.18 -12.18 -20.92
N MET A 90 11.37 -12.62 -19.69
CA MET A 90 12.34 -13.67 -19.43
C MET A 90 11.70 -14.96 -19.95
N ASP A 91 11.96 -15.23 -21.22
CA ASP A 91 11.58 -16.45 -21.92
C ASP A 91 12.24 -17.68 -21.28
#